data_AF-A0A160FBJ7-F1
#
_entry.id   AF-A0A160FBJ7-F1
#
_cell.length_a   1.000
_cell.length_b   1.000
_cell.length_c   1.000
_cell.angle_alpha   90.00
_cell.angle_beta   90.00
_cell.angle_gamma   90.00
#
_symmetry.space_group_name_H-M   'P 1'
#
loop_
_entity.id
_entity.type
_entity.pdbx_description
1 polymer ?
#
loop_
_entity_poly.entity_id
_entity_poly.type
_entity_poly.pdbx_seq_one_letter_code
_entity_poly.pdbx_strand_id
1 'polypeptide(L)'
;MLKNLPHGTKISISRSIAFVFEKYMNQIQWQEEQFDPAVFMQHWRQYIEKQAAWFHSLDEEIKQSPSFHQELAAKINEIMEKVLSEKPTEEQLQTIEQLTKELQIEDIPVSCKAEANYYIEQLQEKKKQRV
;
A
#
# COMPACT_ATOMS: atom_id res chain seq x y z
N MET A 1 14.29 15.59 -11.27
CA MET A 1 13.75 16.58 -10.31
C MET A 1 13.42 15.99 -8.95
N LEU A 2 12.72 14.86 -8.86
CA LEU A 2 12.41 14.14 -7.62
C LEU A 2 13.68 13.80 -6.81
N LYS A 3 14.76 13.40 -7.50
CA LYS A 3 16.06 13.10 -6.86
C LYS A 3 16.65 14.29 -6.07
N ASN A 4 16.34 15.52 -6.50
CA ASN A 4 16.84 16.76 -5.90
C ASN A 4 16.00 17.23 -4.71
N LEU A 5 14.86 16.60 -4.45
CA LEU A 5 14.04 16.90 -3.27
C LEU A 5 14.78 16.49 -1.99
N PRO A 6 14.48 17.15 -0.86
CA PRO A 6 15.00 16.77 0.44
C PRO A 6 14.75 15.29 0.73
N HIS A 7 15.68 14.66 1.45
CA HIS A 7 15.58 13.23 1.79
C HIS A 7 14.27 12.90 2.52
N GLY A 8 13.84 13.76 3.46
CA GLY A 8 12.57 13.62 4.16
C GLY A 8 11.35 13.66 3.22
N THR A 9 11.37 14.51 2.19
CA THR A 9 10.32 14.58 1.17
C THR A 9 10.26 13.30 0.35
N LYS A 10 11.40 12.75 -0.07
CA LYS A 10 11.46 11.48 -0.82
C LYS A 10 10.94 10.29 0.00
N ILE A 11 11.26 10.24 1.29
CA ILE A 11 10.68 9.25 2.23
C ILE A 11 9.17 9.44 2.32
N SER A 12 8.70 10.68 2.48
CA SER A 12 7.27 10.99 2.62
C SER A 12 6.48 10.63 1.37
N ILE A 13 7.04 10.85 0.17
CA ILE A 13 6.48 10.39 -1.11
C ILE A 13 6.33 8.86 -1.07
N SER A 14 7.42 8.14 -0.78
CA SER A 14 7.43 6.67 -0.76
C SER A 14 6.40 6.10 0.23
N ARG A 15 6.31 6.68 1.43
CA ARG A 15 5.32 6.29 2.45
C ARG A 15 3.89 6.57 2.00
N SER A 16 3.63 7.71 1.36
CA SER A 16 2.29 8.03 0.86
C SER A 16 1.82 7.06 -0.23
N ILE A 17 2.74 6.62 -1.10
CA ILE A 17 2.43 5.65 -2.16
C ILE A 17 2.08 4.31 -1.53
N ALA A 18 2.96 3.76 -0.68
CA ALA A 18 2.73 2.47 -0.01
C ALA A 18 1.42 2.49 0.79
N PHE A 19 1.19 3.54 1.59
CA PHE A 19 -0.02 3.67 2.40
C PHE A 19 -1.30 3.66 1.56
N VAL A 20 -1.36 4.45 0.48
CA VAL A 20 -2.58 4.48 -0.35
C VAL A 20 -2.73 3.20 -1.14
N PHE A 21 -1.63 2.59 -1.58
CA PHE A 21 -1.65 1.32 -2.30
C PHE A 21 -2.21 0.20 -1.42
N GLU A 22 -1.64 0.00 -0.22
CA GLU A 22 -2.14 -0.97 0.76
C GLU A 22 -3.60 -0.70 1.13
N LYS A 23 -3.98 0.57 1.34
CA LYS A 23 -5.37 0.93 1.61
C LYS A 23 -6.30 0.55 0.46
N TYR A 24 -5.90 0.77 -0.79
CA TYR A 24 -6.70 0.39 -1.95
C TYR A 24 -6.79 -1.14 -2.08
N MET A 25 -5.67 -1.86 -1.91
CA MET A 25 -5.66 -3.32 -1.90
C MET A 25 -6.58 -3.88 -0.80
N ASN A 26 -6.57 -3.30 0.40
CA ASN A 26 -7.49 -3.68 1.48
C ASN A 26 -8.96 -3.46 1.10
N GLN A 27 -9.28 -2.38 0.36
CA GLN A 27 -10.66 -2.10 -0.10
C GLN A 27 -11.16 -3.15 -1.08
N ILE A 28 -10.30 -3.62 -1.98
CA ILE A 28 -10.59 -4.72 -2.92
C ILE A 28 -10.29 -6.10 -2.33
N GLN A 29 -10.02 -6.17 -1.02
CA GLN A 29 -9.74 -7.40 -0.28
C GLN A 29 -8.58 -8.23 -0.86
N TRP A 30 -7.57 -7.54 -1.39
CA TRP A 30 -6.41 -8.14 -2.06
C TRP A 30 -6.73 -9.03 -3.27
N GLN A 31 -7.90 -8.84 -3.89
CA GLN A 31 -8.23 -9.51 -5.15
C GLN A 31 -7.53 -8.79 -6.30
N GLU A 32 -6.39 -9.32 -6.74
CA GLU A 32 -5.54 -8.71 -7.77
C GLU A 32 -6.29 -8.43 -9.08
N GLU A 33 -7.30 -9.25 -9.42
CA GLU A 33 -8.13 -9.09 -10.61
C GLU A 33 -9.00 -7.83 -10.57
N GLN A 34 -9.22 -7.26 -9.37
CA GLN A 34 -9.96 -6.01 -9.18
C GLN A 34 -9.05 -4.78 -9.19
N PHE A 35 -7.72 -4.95 -9.28
CA PHE A 35 -6.79 -3.84 -9.26
C PHE A 35 -6.88 -3.02 -10.56
N ASP A 36 -7.25 -1.74 -10.44
CA ASP A 36 -7.23 -0.77 -11.52
C ASP A 36 -6.19 0.33 -11.24
N PRO A 37 -5.11 0.41 -12.05
CA PRO A 37 -4.10 1.46 -11.92
C PRO A 37 -4.67 2.88 -11.98
N ALA A 38 -5.71 3.13 -12.78
CA ALA A 38 -6.32 4.44 -12.91
C ALA A 38 -7.07 4.83 -11.63
N VAL A 39 -7.80 3.89 -11.02
CA VAL A 39 -8.48 4.10 -9.73
C VAL A 39 -7.47 4.34 -8.62
N PHE A 40 -6.41 3.54 -8.56
CA PHE A 40 -5.32 3.76 -7.62
C PHE A 40 -4.70 5.16 -7.76
N MET A 41 -4.40 5.58 -8.99
CA MET A 41 -3.83 6.91 -9.25
C MET A 41 -4.78 8.03 -8.82
N GLN A 42 -6.09 7.87 -9.01
CA GLN A 42 -7.09 8.82 -8.52
C GLN A 42 -7.09 8.89 -6.99
N HIS A 43 -7.10 7.73 -6.30
CA HIS A 43 -7.04 7.68 -4.83
C HIS A 43 -5.77 8.33 -4.29
N TRP A 44 -4.63 8.03 -4.90
CA TRP A 44 -3.34 8.58 -4.48
C TRP A 44 -3.26 10.08 -4.72
N ARG A 45 -3.74 10.57 -5.88
CA ARG A 45 -3.84 12.01 -6.16
C ARG A 45 -4.71 12.73 -5.13
N GLN A 46 -5.90 12.20 -4.86
CA GLN A 46 -6.81 12.78 -3.86
C GLN A 46 -6.17 12.80 -2.46
N TYR A 47 -5.43 11.76 -2.10
CA TYR A 47 -4.71 11.71 -0.82
C TYR A 47 -3.65 12.80 -0.74
N ILE A 48 -2.78 12.93 -1.75
CA ILE A 48 -1.68 13.88 -1.68
C ILE A 48 -2.17 15.34 -1.74
N GLU A 49 -3.22 15.62 -2.50
CA GLU A 49 -3.83 16.95 -2.59
C GLU A 49 -4.51 17.37 -1.28
N LYS A 50 -5.00 16.42 -0.46
CA LYS A 50 -5.73 16.72 0.78
C LYS A 50 -4.89 16.59 2.04
N GLN A 51 -3.95 15.65 2.09
CA GLN A 51 -3.34 15.20 3.34
C GLN A 51 -1.80 15.25 3.33
N ALA A 52 -1.16 15.22 2.16
CA ALA A 52 0.29 15.12 2.10
C ALA A 52 0.98 16.49 2.19
N ALA A 53 1.47 16.83 3.38
CA ALA A 53 2.25 18.04 3.61
C ALA A 53 3.43 18.21 2.63
N TRP A 54 4.05 17.10 2.21
CA TRP A 54 5.14 17.14 1.22
C TRP A 54 4.67 17.73 -0.10
N PHE A 55 3.46 17.40 -0.55
CA PHE A 55 2.91 17.86 -1.83
C PHE A 55 2.57 19.35 -1.75
N HIS A 56 1.99 19.79 -0.64
CA HIS A 56 1.71 21.22 -0.41
C HIS A 56 2.96 22.08 -0.31
N SER A 57 4.08 21.50 0.17
CA SER A 57 5.36 22.20 0.28
C SER A 57 6.13 22.35 -1.03
N LEU A 58 5.65 21.75 -2.14
CA LEU A 58 6.28 21.90 -3.44
C LEU A 58 5.85 23.19 -4.15
N ASP A 59 6.78 23.79 -4.87
CA ASP A 59 6.51 24.91 -5.78
C ASP A 59 5.62 24.45 -6.94
N GLU A 60 4.77 25.35 -7.44
CA GLU A 60 3.87 25.08 -8.57
C GLU A 60 4.63 24.68 -9.84
N GLU A 61 5.83 25.21 -10.06
CA GLU A 61 6.68 24.82 -11.20
C GLU A 61 7.07 23.34 -11.14
N ILE A 62 7.39 22.83 -9.94
CA ILE A 62 7.71 21.41 -9.74
C ILE A 62 6.46 20.57 -9.96
N LYS A 63 5.30 21.01 -9.45
CA LYS A 63 4.02 20.31 -9.61
C LYS A 63 3.55 20.27 -11.05
N GLN A 64 3.92 21.22 -11.90
CA GLN A 64 3.55 21.26 -13.32
C GLN A 64 4.61 20.64 -14.24
N SER A 65 5.78 20.28 -13.70
CA SER A 65 6.89 19.73 -14.47
C SER A 65 6.57 18.31 -15.01
N PRO A 66 6.59 18.11 -16.33
CA PRO A 66 6.43 16.78 -16.92
C PRO A 66 7.53 15.80 -16.49
N SER A 67 8.75 16.30 -16.31
CA SER A 67 9.88 15.48 -15.82
C SER A 67 9.63 15.00 -14.39
N PHE A 68 9.07 15.87 -13.53
CA PHE A 68 8.70 15.46 -12.18
C PHE A 68 7.61 14.38 -12.20
N HIS A 69 6.58 14.54 -13.03
CA HIS A 69 5.51 13.53 -13.15
C HIS A 69 6.02 12.19 -13.66
N GLN A 70 6.93 12.17 -14.63
CA GLN A 70 7.52 10.92 -15.13
C GLN A 70 8.35 10.21 -14.05
N GLU A 71 9.19 10.96 -13.32
CA GLU A 71 9.98 10.39 -12.21
C GLU A 71 9.08 9.88 -11.08
N LEU A 72 7.97 10.56 -10.82
CA LEU A 72 7.00 10.18 -9.81
C LEU A 72 6.24 8.91 -10.21
N ALA A 73 5.83 8.79 -11.47
CA ALA A 73 5.22 7.57 -12.00
C ALA A 73 6.16 6.37 -11.89
N ALA A 74 7.44 6.54 -12.24
CA ALA A 74 8.45 5.51 -12.05
C ALA A 74 8.60 5.13 -10.56
N LYS A 75 8.59 6.12 -9.66
CA LYS A 75 8.67 5.88 -8.22
C LYS A 75 7.44 5.15 -7.68
N ILE A 76 6.26 5.42 -8.21
CA ILE A 76 5.03 4.74 -7.85
C ILE A 76 5.14 3.25 -8.14
N ASN A 77 5.51 2.91 -9.38
CA ASN A 77 5.69 1.51 -9.79
C ASN A 77 6.74 0.80 -8.92
N GLU A 78 7.88 1.45 -8.66
CA GLU A 78 8.95 0.90 -7.80
C GLU A 78 8.43 0.57 -6.39
N ILE A 79 7.62 1.44 -5.80
CA ILE A 79 7.10 1.23 -4.45
C ILE A 79 6.02 0.15 -4.43
N MET A 80 5.12 0.11 -5.42
CA MET A 80 4.12 -0.95 -5.52
C MET A 80 4.78 -2.32 -5.68
N GLU A 81 5.75 -2.44 -6.59
CA GLU A 81 6.52 -3.67 -6.78
C GLU A 81 7.24 -4.07 -5.49
N LYS A 82 7.82 -3.11 -4.77
CA LYS A 82 8.45 -3.37 -3.48
C LYS A 82 7.47 -3.97 -2.48
N VAL A 83 6.27 -3.40 -2.34
CA VAL A 83 5.23 -3.92 -1.42
C VAL A 83 4.85 -5.35 -1.79
N LEU A 84 4.64 -5.63 -3.07
CA LEU A 84 4.25 -6.96 -3.56
C LEU A 84 5.39 -7.99 -3.46
N SER A 85 6.65 -7.56 -3.59
CA SER A 85 7.83 -8.43 -3.53
C SER A 85 8.27 -8.77 -2.10
N GLU A 86 7.83 -7.99 -1.10
CA GLU A 86 8.17 -8.22 0.30
C GLU A 86 7.40 -9.46 0.78
N LYS A 87 8.11 -10.58 0.91
CA LYS A 87 7.51 -11.85 1.32
C LYS A 87 6.94 -11.77 2.74
N PRO A 88 5.86 -12.52 3.04
CA PRO A 88 5.39 -12.72 4.40
C PRO A 88 6.51 -13.27 5.29
N THR A 89 6.51 -12.85 6.56
CA THR A 89 7.39 -13.44 7.57
C THR A 89 6.84 -14.78 8.03
N GLU A 90 7.71 -15.64 8.56
CA GLU A 90 7.29 -16.92 9.13
C GLU A 90 6.28 -16.73 10.27
N GLU A 91 6.47 -15.70 11.11
CA GLU A 91 5.53 -15.32 12.18
C GLU A 91 4.14 -14.98 11.64
N GLN A 92 4.06 -14.25 10.52
CA GLN A 92 2.78 -13.93 9.89
C GLN A 92 2.08 -15.19 9.37
N LEU A 93 2.81 -16.08 8.70
CA LEU A 93 2.27 -17.33 8.17
C LEU A 93 1.75 -18.23 9.29
N GLN A 94 2.52 -18.39 10.36
CA GLN A 94 2.12 -19.16 11.55
C GLN A 94 0.88 -18.54 12.22
N THR A 95 0.80 -17.21 12.29
CA THR A 95 -0.36 -16.50 12.85
C THR A 95 -1.62 -16.75 12.02
N ILE A 96 -1.51 -16.71 10.68
CA ILE A 96 -2.62 -17.01 9.78
C ILE A 96 -3.08 -18.45 9.98
N GLU A 97 -2.16 -19.41 9.94
CA GLU A 97 -2.47 -20.85 10.10
C GLU A 97 -3.14 -21.14 11.45
N GLN A 98 -2.68 -20.50 12.53
CA GLN A 98 -3.32 -20.64 13.83
C GLN A 98 -4.75 -20.10 13.81
N LEU A 99 -4.95 -18.89 13.27
CA LEU A 99 -6.26 -18.24 13.24
C LEU A 99 -7.24 -18.96 12.30
N THR A 100 -6.81 -19.48 11.14
CA THR A 100 -7.66 -20.25 10.23
C THR A 100 -8.12 -21.55 10.89
N LYS A 101 -7.23 -22.27 11.57
CA LYS A 101 -7.57 -23.49 12.35
C LYS A 101 -8.55 -23.21 13.47
N GLU A 102 -8.31 -22.18 14.28
CA GLU A 102 -9.21 -21.80 15.38
C GLU A 102 -10.60 -21.40 14.87
N LEU A 103 -10.68 -20.74 13.71
CA LEU A 103 -11.93 -20.29 13.12
C LEU A 103 -12.61 -21.34 12.23
N GLN A 104 -11.96 -22.48 11.97
CA GLN A 104 -12.38 -23.52 11.02
C GLN A 104 -12.61 -22.96 9.61
N ILE A 105 -11.67 -22.12 9.14
CA ILE A 105 -11.65 -21.54 7.80
C ILE A 105 -10.58 -22.26 6.97
N GLU A 106 -10.80 -22.39 5.67
CA GLU A 106 -9.79 -22.90 4.74
C GLU A 106 -8.53 -22.04 4.77
N ASP A 107 -7.38 -22.65 4.45
CA ASP A 107 -6.12 -21.95 4.41
C ASP A 107 -6.14 -20.84 3.35
N ILE A 108 -5.64 -19.67 3.76
CA ILE A 108 -5.63 -18.47 2.91
C ILE A 108 -4.23 -18.36 2.28
N PRO A 109 -4.10 -18.46 0.95
CA PRO A 109 -2.84 -18.21 0.29
C PRO A 109 -2.52 -16.71 0.39
N VAL A 110 -1.31 -16.39 0.88
CA VAL A 110 -0.81 -15.02 0.94
C VAL A 110 0.50 -14.91 0.18
N SER A 111 0.58 -13.90 -0.68
CA SER A 111 1.68 -13.68 -1.61
C SER A 111 2.74 -12.72 -1.05
N CYS A 112 2.30 -11.69 -0.31
CA CYS A 112 3.17 -10.66 0.23
C CYS A 112 2.85 -10.33 1.69
N LYS A 113 3.79 -9.66 2.36
CA LYS A 113 3.72 -9.26 3.76
C LYS A 113 2.52 -8.37 4.07
N ALA A 114 2.20 -7.46 3.15
CA ALA A 114 1.09 -6.52 3.32
C ALA A 114 -0.27 -7.25 3.24
N GLU A 115 -0.41 -8.19 2.31
CA GLU A 115 -1.57 -9.08 2.22
C GLU A 115 -1.70 -9.96 3.48
N ALA A 116 -0.59 -10.51 3.96
CA ALA A 116 -0.58 -11.30 5.20
C ALA A 116 -1.08 -10.49 6.40
N ASN A 117 -0.65 -9.23 6.54
CA ASN A 117 -1.16 -8.33 7.59
C ASN A 117 -2.67 -8.12 7.49
N TYR A 118 -3.18 -7.86 6.27
CA TYR A 118 -4.60 -7.69 6.04
C TYR A 118 -5.41 -8.92 6.51
N TYR A 119 -5.00 -10.13 6.14
CA TYR A 119 -5.72 -11.33 6.57
C TYR A 119 -5.61 -11.59 8.06
N ILE A 120 -4.46 -11.32 8.69
CA ILE A 120 -4.31 -11.43 10.15
C ILE A 120 -5.32 -10.50 10.84
N GLU A 121 -5.41 -9.24 10.42
CA GLU A 121 -6.37 -8.27 10.99
C GLU A 121 -7.81 -8.77 10.81
N GLN A 122 -8.18 -9.21 9.61
CA GLN A 122 -9.53 -9.69 9.31
C GLN A 122 -9.90 -10.94 10.12
N LEU A 123 -8.97 -11.88 10.27
CA LEU A 123 -9.18 -13.09 11.07
C LEU A 123 -9.28 -12.76 12.57
N GLN A 124 -8.45 -11.85 13.07
CA GLN A 124 -8.53 -11.39 14.46
C GLN A 124 -9.87 -10.69 14.76
N GLU A 125 -10.36 -9.85 13.85
CA GLU A 125 -11.67 -9.22 14.00
C GLU A 125 -12.81 -10.25 13.98
N LYS A 126 -12.76 -11.25 13.08
CA LYS A 126 -13.72 -12.37 13.08
C LYS A 126 -13.69 -13.15 14.40
N LYS A 127 -12.52 -13.37 14.97
CA LYS A 127 -12.37 -14.04 16.28
C LYS A 127 -13.02 -13.22 17.40
N LYS A 128 -12.80 -11.90 17.44
CA LYS A 128 -13.42 -11.01 18.44
C LYS A 128 -14.96 -11.02 18.36
N GLN A 129 -15.53 -11.15 17.16
CA GLN A 129 -16.99 -11.18 16.97
C GLN A 129 -17.64 -12.52 17.38
N ARG A 130 -16.85 -13.60 17.54
CA ARG A 130 -17.34 -14.91 18.00
C ARG A 130 -17.31 -15.09 19.52
N VAL A 131 -16.60 -14.23 20.24
CA VAL A 131 -16.50 -14.22 21.71
C VAL A 131 -17.59 -13.32 22.29
#